data_AF-A1SBV2-F1
#
_entry.id   AF-A1SBV2-F1
#
_cell.length_a   1.000
_cell.length_b   1.000
_cell.length_c   1.000
_cell.angle_alpha   90.00
_cell.angle_beta   90.00
_cell.angle_gamma   90.00
#
_symmetry.space_group_name_H-M   'P 1'
#
loop_
_entity.id
_entity.type
_entity.pdbx_description
1 polymer ?
#
loop_
_entity_poly.entity_id
_entity_poly.type
_entity_poly.pdbx_seq_one_letter_code
_entity_poly.pdbx_strand_id
1 'polypeptide(L)'
;MEHSTDMEMDLDSRNAALVVGDELHDSVEIPGYEAHSTWGYDPNTRSYWASVWPNMGDRDAPPTVSVGWSGSALPRPDCVLVELCTQLRHDPLTVARGLGLMRPIHPRTPEQLATRHFDVFEPGVVDGYTLVGSWLVGDADRCPASAWPCYPGFVPTAEHLWSEVLYVTGRLYLGERTSLLASIDEALGYAAGLVSD
;
A
#
# COMPACT_ATOMS: atom_id res chain seq x y z
N MET A 1 -14.07 16.18 -30.79
CA MET A 1 -13.17 17.24 -30.31
C MET A 1 -13.68 17.61 -28.93
N GLU A 2 -13.42 16.73 -27.97
CA GLU A 2 -12.27 16.84 -27.05
C GLU A 2 -12.43 18.04 -26.13
N HIS A 3 -13.10 17.79 -25.01
CA HIS A 3 -12.83 18.44 -23.74
C HIS A 3 -13.03 17.37 -22.67
N SER A 4 -12.05 16.48 -22.55
CA SER A 4 -11.83 15.74 -21.31
C SER A 4 -11.19 16.74 -20.37
N THR A 5 -12.01 17.35 -19.51
CA THR A 5 -11.54 18.16 -18.40
C THR A 5 -10.73 17.26 -17.49
N ASP A 6 -9.44 17.59 -17.42
CA ASP A 6 -8.52 17.22 -16.37
C ASP A 6 -9.26 17.12 -15.03
N MET A 7 -9.40 15.90 -14.54
CA MET A 7 -9.57 15.70 -13.12
C MET A 7 -8.22 16.11 -12.51
N GLU A 8 -8.12 17.35 -12.07
CA GLU A 8 -7.21 17.72 -10.98
C GLU A 8 -7.59 16.81 -9.81
N MET A 9 -6.94 15.63 -9.76
CA MET A 9 -6.83 14.87 -8.54
C MET A 9 -6.10 15.79 -7.57
N ASP A 10 -6.81 16.21 -6.53
CA ASP A 10 -6.19 16.80 -5.36
C ASP A 10 -5.16 15.76 -4.85
N LEU A 11 -3.88 16.06 -5.03
CA LEU A 11 -2.78 15.09 -5.15
C LEU A 11 -1.99 14.92 -3.84
N ASP A 12 -2.51 15.37 -2.72
CA ASP A 12 -1.68 15.62 -1.54
C ASP A 12 -1.39 14.35 -0.73
N SER A 13 -0.59 13.48 -1.34
CA SER A 13 0.36 12.62 -0.66
C SER A 13 1.72 13.27 -0.71
N ARG A 14 2.39 13.41 0.44
CA ARG A 14 3.75 13.95 0.52
C ARG A 14 4.71 13.18 -0.39
N ASN A 15 4.55 11.85 -0.47
CA ASN A 15 5.56 10.98 -1.07
C ASN A 15 5.03 9.96 -2.12
N ALA A 16 3.71 9.81 -2.32
CA ALA A 16 3.19 8.78 -3.25
C ALA A 16 3.40 9.10 -4.74
N ALA A 17 3.57 10.37 -5.11
CA ALA A 17 3.79 10.80 -6.50
C ALA A 17 5.27 10.90 -6.89
N LEU A 18 6.19 10.56 -5.97
CA LEU A 18 7.63 10.74 -6.21
C LEU A 18 8.11 9.85 -7.36
N VAL A 19 8.60 10.50 -8.41
CA VAL A 19 9.21 9.85 -9.56
C VAL A 19 10.66 9.51 -9.23
N VAL A 20 11.10 8.33 -9.66
CA VAL A 20 12.48 7.86 -9.65
C VAL A 20 13.43 8.95 -10.17
N GLY A 21 14.26 9.54 -9.30
CA GLY A 21 15.29 10.50 -9.74
C GLY A 21 15.42 11.79 -8.92
N ASP A 22 14.46 12.13 -8.06
CA ASP A 22 14.59 13.28 -7.17
C ASP A 22 15.20 12.85 -5.82
N GLU A 23 16.10 13.66 -5.25
CA GLU A 23 16.79 13.39 -3.97
C GLU A 23 15.77 13.33 -2.82
N LEU A 24 15.17 12.15 -2.58
CA LEU A 24 14.28 11.93 -1.45
C LEU A 24 15.10 11.50 -0.22
N HIS A 25 15.02 12.32 0.82
CA HIS A 25 15.45 11.98 2.17
C HIS A 25 14.45 12.59 3.16
N ASP A 26 13.70 11.75 3.84
CA ASP A 26 12.57 12.17 4.67
C ASP A 26 12.54 11.40 6.00
N SER A 27 11.88 11.98 7.00
CA SER A 27 11.62 11.31 8.28
C SER A 27 10.56 10.22 8.13
N VAL A 28 10.72 9.15 8.88
CA VAL A 28 9.69 8.13 9.09
C VAL A 28 8.87 8.54 10.30
N GLU A 29 7.54 8.60 10.18
CA GLU A 29 6.60 9.01 11.22
C GLU A 29 5.79 7.81 11.77
N ILE A 30 6.36 6.61 11.73
CA ILE A 30 5.74 5.40 12.28
C ILE A 30 5.80 5.47 13.82
N PRO A 31 4.66 5.33 14.54
CA PRO A 31 4.64 5.40 16.00
C PRO A 31 5.62 4.42 16.66
N GLY A 32 6.46 4.95 17.54
CA GLY A 32 7.52 4.20 18.23
C GLY A 32 8.88 4.24 17.53
N TYR A 33 8.96 4.85 16.34
CA TYR A 33 10.17 4.93 15.52
C TYR A 33 10.47 6.33 14.97
N GLU A 34 9.60 7.31 15.23
CA GLU A 34 9.60 8.62 14.59
C GLU A 34 10.76 9.57 14.97
N ALA A 35 11.49 9.30 16.04
CA ALA A 35 12.47 10.25 16.56
C ALA A 35 13.71 10.40 15.65
N HIS A 36 14.18 9.30 15.06
CA HIS A 36 15.49 9.24 14.37
C HIS A 36 15.49 8.42 13.08
N SER A 37 14.34 7.84 12.71
CA SER A 37 14.21 6.99 11.53
C SER A 37 14.07 7.82 10.25
N THR A 38 14.69 7.34 9.18
CA THR A 38 14.70 8.02 7.89
C THR A 38 14.46 7.04 6.76
N TRP A 39 13.95 7.56 5.65
CA TRP A 39 13.76 6.78 4.43
C TRP A 39 13.95 7.69 3.22
N GLY A 40 14.13 7.09 2.06
CA GLY A 40 14.46 7.88 0.88
C GLY A 40 14.64 7.08 -0.40
N TYR A 41 15.20 7.76 -1.39
CA TYR A 41 15.62 7.19 -2.66
C TYR A 41 17.10 7.48 -2.86
N ASP A 42 17.89 6.45 -3.12
CA ASP A 42 19.31 6.59 -3.47
C ASP A 42 19.47 6.56 -4.99
N PRO A 43 19.88 7.67 -5.64
CA PRO A 43 20.06 7.71 -7.09
C PRO A 43 21.23 6.82 -7.58
N ASN A 44 22.19 6.49 -6.72
CA ASN A 44 23.35 5.66 -7.09
C ASN A 44 22.97 4.20 -7.27
N THR A 45 22.25 3.64 -6.30
CA THR A 45 21.72 2.27 -6.35
C THR A 45 20.39 2.17 -7.09
N ARG A 46 19.75 3.31 -7.38
CA ARG A 46 18.41 3.41 -7.96
C ARG A 46 17.37 2.63 -7.16
N SER A 47 17.46 2.76 -5.84
CA SER A 47 16.64 2.01 -4.89
C SER A 47 16.04 2.96 -3.86
N TYR A 48 14.78 2.73 -3.53
CA TYR A 48 14.23 3.25 -2.28
C TYR A 48 14.86 2.50 -1.10
N TRP A 49 14.97 3.17 0.04
CA TRP A 49 15.58 2.63 1.26
C TRP A 49 14.86 3.17 2.50
N ALA A 50 15.00 2.46 3.62
CA ALA A 50 14.61 2.97 4.93
C ALA A 50 15.54 2.41 6.01
N SER A 51 15.81 3.22 7.02
CA SER A 51 16.51 2.82 8.24
C SER A 51 15.71 3.28 9.45
N VAL A 52 15.34 2.31 10.28
CA VAL A 52 14.35 2.50 11.33
C VAL A 52 14.94 2.11 12.69
N TRP A 53 14.87 3.04 13.65
CA TRP A 53 15.30 2.87 15.04
C TRP A 53 14.13 3.11 15.99
N PRO A 54 13.99 2.30 17.05
CA PRO A 54 12.99 2.57 18.08
C PRO A 54 13.35 3.87 18.80
N ASN A 55 12.35 4.66 19.18
CA ASN A 55 12.54 5.97 19.82
C ASN A 55 13.39 5.92 21.10
N MET A 56 13.29 4.81 21.85
CA MET A 56 14.03 4.60 23.10
C MET A 56 15.29 3.75 22.89
N GLY A 57 15.67 3.48 21.64
CA GLY A 57 16.86 2.72 21.30
C GLY A 57 18.14 3.55 21.35
N ASP A 58 19.27 2.85 21.41
CA ASP A 58 20.58 3.45 21.18
C ASP A 58 20.70 3.89 19.71
N ARG A 59 20.96 5.18 19.48
CA ARG A 59 21.08 5.76 18.13
C ARG A 59 22.40 5.36 17.45
N ASP A 60 23.41 5.03 18.24
CA ASP A 60 24.71 4.60 17.71
C ASP A 60 24.72 3.09 17.40
N ALA A 61 23.68 2.36 17.83
CA ALA A 61 23.47 0.98 17.43
C ALA A 61 22.94 0.88 15.99
N PRO A 62 23.14 -0.28 15.32
CA PRO A 62 22.53 -0.54 14.02
C PRO A 62 20.99 -0.37 14.07
N PRO A 63 20.36 0.08 12.97
CA PRO A 63 18.91 0.18 12.89
C PRO A 63 18.25 -1.18 13.15
N THR A 64 17.08 -1.15 13.77
CA THR A 64 16.27 -2.36 13.98
C THR A 64 15.79 -2.95 12.66
N VAL A 65 15.47 -2.07 11.70
CA VAL A 65 15.13 -2.46 10.33
C VAL A 65 15.90 -1.59 9.35
N SER A 66 16.53 -2.23 8.36
CA SER A 66 17.25 -1.58 7.28
C SER A 66 16.90 -2.26 5.96
N VAL A 67 16.33 -1.50 5.03
CA VAL A 67 15.83 -2.01 3.74
C VAL A 67 16.38 -1.16 2.60
N GLY A 68 16.59 -1.76 1.44
CA GLY A 68 17.04 -1.05 0.22
C GLY A 68 18.53 -0.67 0.18
N TRP A 69 19.26 -0.76 1.30
CA TRP A 69 20.71 -0.52 1.34
C TRP A 69 21.55 -1.68 0.81
N SER A 70 21.02 -2.90 0.85
CA SER A 70 21.70 -4.10 0.38
C SER A 70 20.68 -5.13 -0.12
N GLY A 71 21.08 -5.97 -1.07
CA GLY A 71 20.19 -6.95 -1.69
C GLY A 71 19.52 -6.44 -2.98
N SER A 72 18.30 -6.91 -3.24
CA SER A 72 17.52 -6.50 -4.41
C SER A 72 17.11 -5.03 -4.29
N ALA A 73 17.25 -4.28 -5.38
CA ALA A 73 16.78 -2.91 -5.44
C ALA A 73 15.26 -2.85 -5.22
N LEU A 74 14.82 -1.86 -4.46
CA LEU A 74 13.41 -1.55 -4.21
C LEU A 74 13.01 -0.45 -5.20
N PRO A 75 12.34 -0.76 -6.32
CA PRO A 75 12.13 0.20 -7.41
C PRO A 75 11.01 1.22 -7.11
N ARG A 76 10.25 1.03 -6.04
CA ARG A 76 9.07 1.84 -5.68
C ARG A 76 8.98 2.07 -4.17
N PRO A 77 8.33 3.16 -3.72
CA PRO A 77 8.07 3.39 -2.31
C PRO A 77 7.19 2.28 -1.69
N ASP A 78 6.26 1.72 -2.47
CA ASP A 78 5.40 0.59 -2.08
C ASP A 78 6.21 -0.64 -1.64
N CYS A 79 7.39 -0.86 -2.21
CA CYS A 79 8.27 -1.97 -1.85
C CYS A 79 8.87 -1.77 -0.45
N VAL A 80 9.22 -0.53 -0.09
CA VAL A 80 9.68 -0.18 1.26
C VAL A 80 8.57 -0.43 2.27
N LEU A 81 7.34 -0.01 1.95
CA LEU A 81 6.17 -0.26 2.79
C LEU A 81 6.00 -1.74 3.10
N VAL A 82 6.04 -2.62 2.09
CA VAL A 82 5.89 -4.07 2.28
C VAL A 82 6.98 -4.63 3.19
N GLU A 83 8.25 -4.30 2.92
CA GLU A 83 9.38 -4.75 3.74
C GLU A 83 9.26 -4.28 5.21
N LEU A 84 8.87 -3.01 5.43
CA LEU A 84 8.67 -2.48 6.79
C LEU A 84 7.51 -3.17 7.51
N CYS A 85 6.37 -3.40 6.85
CA CYS A 85 5.26 -4.16 7.42
C CYS A 85 5.70 -5.56 7.86
N THR A 86 6.48 -6.25 7.02
CA THR A 86 6.97 -7.60 7.31
C THR A 86 7.94 -7.62 8.49
N GLN A 87 8.91 -6.70 8.52
CA GLN A 87 9.96 -6.71 9.54
C GLN A 87 9.52 -6.12 10.88
N LEU A 88 8.73 -5.04 10.85
CA LEU A 88 8.21 -4.40 12.07
C LEU A 88 6.94 -5.07 12.60
N ARG A 89 6.29 -5.92 11.80
CA ARG A 89 4.96 -6.48 12.09
C ARG A 89 3.93 -5.39 12.41
N HIS A 90 3.85 -4.39 11.54
CA HIS A 90 2.85 -3.33 11.58
C HIS A 90 1.85 -3.47 10.43
N ASP A 91 0.65 -2.95 10.65
CA ASP A 91 -0.38 -2.89 9.62
C ASP A 91 0.03 -1.94 8.48
N PRO A 92 -0.42 -2.20 7.24
CA PRO A 92 -0.09 -1.36 6.10
C PRO A 92 -0.50 0.09 6.25
N LEU A 93 -1.63 0.39 6.91
CA LEU A 93 -2.10 1.75 7.06
C LEU A 93 -1.16 2.58 7.94
N THR A 94 -0.72 2.03 9.07
CA THR A 94 0.25 2.67 9.96
C THR A 94 1.56 2.97 9.24
N VAL A 95 2.09 2.00 8.48
CA VAL A 95 3.33 2.18 7.72
C VAL A 95 3.15 3.17 6.58
N ALA A 96 2.06 3.08 5.81
CA ALA A 96 1.77 4.01 4.73
C ALA A 96 1.65 5.46 5.20
N ARG A 97 0.99 5.68 6.35
CA ARG A 97 0.93 7.00 7.01
C ARG A 97 2.30 7.46 7.45
N GLY A 98 3.07 6.61 8.13
CA GLY A 98 4.40 6.96 8.62
C GLY A 98 5.40 7.29 7.51
N LEU A 99 5.24 6.72 6.32
CA LEU A 99 6.04 7.07 5.13
C LEU A 99 5.46 8.26 4.35
N GLY A 100 4.28 8.78 4.71
CA GLY A 100 3.61 9.85 3.96
C GLY A 100 3.15 9.42 2.56
N LEU A 101 2.82 8.13 2.38
CA LEU A 101 2.33 7.53 1.12
C LEU A 101 0.81 7.59 0.98
N MET A 102 0.11 8.09 2.00
CA MET A 102 -1.34 8.25 1.95
C MET A 102 -1.74 9.33 0.96
N ARG A 103 -2.78 9.07 0.18
CA ARG A 103 -3.39 10.04 -0.72
C ARG A 103 -4.91 10.03 -0.58
N PRO A 104 -5.60 11.15 -0.81
CA PRO A 104 -7.04 11.13 -0.94
C PRO A 104 -7.43 10.27 -2.16
N ILE A 105 -8.39 9.39 -1.96
CA ILE A 105 -9.02 8.60 -3.03
C ILE A 105 -10.53 8.77 -2.95
N HIS A 106 -11.21 8.47 -4.04
CA HIS A 106 -12.67 8.46 -4.13
C HIS A 106 -13.12 7.03 -4.38
N PRO A 107 -13.27 6.20 -3.32
CA PRO A 107 -13.69 4.82 -3.48
C PRO A 107 -15.05 4.74 -4.18
N ARG A 108 -15.22 3.71 -5.00
CA ARG A 108 -16.51 3.39 -5.60
C ARG A 108 -17.55 3.10 -4.52
N THR A 109 -18.79 3.48 -4.75
CA THR A 109 -19.90 3.13 -3.85
C THR A 109 -20.21 1.64 -3.92
N PRO A 110 -20.85 1.05 -2.89
CA PRO A 110 -21.28 -0.34 -2.93
C PRO A 110 -22.11 -0.70 -4.17
N GLU A 111 -22.96 0.21 -4.65
CA GLU A 111 -23.76 0.02 -5.86
C GLU A 111 -22.89 -0.07 -7.13
N GLN A 112 -21.85 0.75 -7.22
CA GLN A 112 -20.89 0.74 -8.33
C GLN A 112 -19.95 -0.47 -8.28
N LEU A 113 -19.75 -1.05 -7.11
CA LEU A 113 -19.02 -2.31 -6.97
C LEU A 113 -19.87 -3.45 -7.50
N ALA A 114 -21.13 -3.55 -7.06
CA ALA A 114 -22.03 -4.64 -7.42
C ALA A 114 -22.20 -4.88 -8.93
N THR A 115 -22.09 -3.84 -9.77
CA THR A 115 -22.26 -3.94 -11.23
C THR A 115 -21.21 -4.79 -11.94
N ARG A 116 -19.99 -4.96 -11.40
CA ARG A 116 -18.91 -5.76 -12.03
C ARG A 116 -18.92 -7.24 -11.61
N HIS A 117 -19.56 -7.57 -10.49
CA HIS A 117 -19.40 -8.88 -9.84
C HIS A 117 -20.40 -9.96 -10.29
N PHE A 118 -21.45 -9.62 -11.04
CA PHE A 118 -22.46 -10.62 -11.44
C PHE A 118 -22.03 -11.53 -12.59
N ASP A 119 -21.06 -11.15 -13.41
CA ASP A 119 -20.67 -11.92 -14.60
C ASP A 119 -19.47 -12.88 -14.40
N VAL A 120 -18.74 -12.79 -13.27
CA VAL A 120 -17.44 -13.47 -13.07
C VAL A 120 -17.41 -14.45 -11.88
N PHE A 121 -18.49 -14.55 -11.10
CA PHE A 121 -18.50 -15.42 -9.92
C PHE A 121 -18.49 -16.91 -10.29
N GLU A 122 -17.36 -17.60 -10.08
CA GLU A 122 -17.23 -19.06 -10.15
C GLU A 122 -17.29 -19.69 -8.75
N PRO A 123 -18.35 -20.48 -8.42
CA PRO A 123 -18.45 -21.13 -7.13
C PRO A 123 -17.26 -22.06 -6.84
N GLY A 124 -16.60 -21.84 -5.69
CA GLY A 124 -15.48 -22.68 -5.22
C GLY A 124 -14.09 -22.17 -5.59
N VAL A 125 -13.98 -21.07 -6.34
CA VAL A 125 -12.73 -20.36 -6.60
C VAL A 125 -12.63 -19.17 -5.63
N VAL A 126 -11.53 -19.09 -4.88
CA VAL A 126 -11.18 -17.86 -4.15
C VAL A 126 -10.50 -16.93 -5.14
N ASP A 127 -11.21 -15.89 -5.56
CA ASP A 127 -10.66 -14.82 -6.38
C ASP A 127 -10.52 -13.51 -5.58
N GLY A 128 -9.74 -12.57 -6.10
CA GLY A 128 -9.47 -11.31 -5.43
C GLY A 128 -10.73 -10.45 -5.29
N TYR A 129 -11.62 -10.51 -6.27
CA TYR A 129 -12.90 -9.81 -6.25
C TYR A 129 -13.79 -10.23 -5.08
N THR A 130 -13.91 -11.53 -4.80
CA THR A 130 -14.67 -12.05 -3.67
C THR A 130 -14.03 -11.62 -2.35
N LEU A 131 -12.70 -11.75 -2.21
CA LEU A 131 -11.99 -11.36 -0.99
C LEU A 131 -12.13 -9.86 -0.69
N VAL A 132 -11.92 -9.02 -1.70
CA VAL A 132 -12.07 -7.57 -1.59
C VAL A 132 -13.54 -7.20 -1.31
N GLY A 133 -14.50 -7.83 -2.00
CA GLY A 133 -15.93 -7.61 -1.78
C GLY A 133 -16.35 -7.92 -0.35
N SER A 134 -16.00 -9.11 0.17
CA SER A 134 -16.28 -9.51 1.57
C SER A 134 -15.65 -8.54 2.57
N TRP A 135 -14.43 -8.07 2.31
CA TRP A 135 -13.77 -7.09 3.17
C TRP A 135 -14.45 -5.72 3.16
N LEU A 136 -14.86 -5.22 1.99
CA LEU A 136 -15.54 -3.94 1.84
C LEU A 136 -16.91 -3.90 2.54
N VAL A 137 -17.57 -5.05 2.73
CA VAL A 137 -18.85 -5.14 3.45
C VAL A 137 -18.71 -5.60 4.91
N GLY A 138 -17.48 -5.80 5.39
CA GLY A 138 -17.17 -6.17 6.77
C GLY A 138 -17.43 -7.61 7.16
N ASP A 139 -17.49 -8.51 6.18
CA ASP A 139 -17.62 -9.96 6.36
C ASP A 139 -16.25 -10.68 6.46
N ALA A 140 -15.16 -10.00 6.13
CA ALA A 140 -13.80 -10.55 6.25
C ALA A 140 -13.18 -10.30 7.63
N ASP A 141 -12.42 -11.28 8.12
CA ASP A 141 -11.61 -11.19 9.35
C ASP A 141 -10.17 -10.73 9.08
N ARG A 142 -9.82 -10.49 7.82
CA ARG A 142 -8.49 -10.10 7.37
C ARG A 142 -8.55 -9.14 6.19
N CYS A 143 -7.55 -8.27 6.08
CA CYS A 143 -7.36 -7.45 4.90
C CYS A 143 -6.96 -8.30 3.68
N PRO A 144 -7.43 -7.95 2.46
CA PRO A 144 -7.31 -8.81 1.30
C PRO A 144 -5.87 -9.01 0.79
N ALA A 145 -5.03 -7.97 0.82
CA ALA A 145 -3.65 -8.05 0.31
C ALA A 145 -2.63 -8.34 1.42
N SER A 146 -2.76 -7.70 2.58
CA SER A 146 -1.81 -7.85 3.69
C SER A 146 -2.10 -9.01 4.61
N ALA A 147 -3.30 -9.59 4.54
CA ALA A 147 -3.82 -10.55 5.50
C ALA A 147 -3.78 -10.06 6.96
N TRP A 148 -3.66 -8.74 7.16
CA TRP A 148 -3.66 -8.13 8.48
C TRP A 148 -5.00 -8.39 9.18
N PRO A 149 -5.02 -8.79 10.46
CA PRO A 149 -6.26 -9.10 11.17
C PRO A 149 -7.21 -7.91 11.22
N CYS A 150 -8.46 -8.14 10.87
CA CYS A 150 -9.58 -7.23 11.08
C CYS A 150 -10.43 -7.70 12.26
N TYR A 151 -11.13 -6.78 12.92
CA TYR A 151 -12.14 -7.15 13.91
C TYR A 151 -13.49 -7.42 13.20
N PRO A 152 -14.39 -8.25 13.79
CA PRO A 152 -15.69 -8.54 13.19
C PRO A 152 -16.52 -7.27 12.94
N GLY A 153 -17.07 -7.12 11.72
CA GLY A 153 -17.85 -5.96 11.31
C GLY A 153 -17.02 -4.72 10.96
N PHE A 154 -15.69 -4.86 10.84
CA PHE A 154 -14.83 -3.79 10.35
C PHE A 154 -15.15 -3.47 8.89
N VAL A 155 -15.53 -2.22 8.61
CA VAL A 155 -15.70 -1.71 7.25
C VAL A 155 -14.51 -0.77 6.93
N PRO A 156 -13.73 -1.04 5.87
CA PRO A 156 -12.54 -0.25 5.58
C PRO A 156 -12.89 1.18 5.18
N THR A 157 -12.10 2.13 5.69
CA THR A 157 -12.12 3.51 5.20
C THR A 157 -11.34 3.63 3.88
N ALA A 158 -11.46 4.78 3.20
CA ALA A 158 -10.67 5.09 2.01
C ALA A 158 -9.15 4.90 2.24
N GLU A 159 -8.65 5.25 3.42
CA GLU A 159 -7.24 5.08 3.76
C GLU A 159 -6.86 3.60 3.91
N HIS A 160 -7.71 2.77 4.51
CA HIS A 160 -7.46 1.33 4.58
C HIS A 160 -7.40 0.74 3.17
N LEU A 161 -8.35 1.10 2.31
CA LEU A 161 -8.38 0.67 0.92
C LEU A 161 -7.10 1.09 0.17
N TRP A 162 -6.68 2.34 0.31
CA TRP A 162 -5.44 2.81 -0.30
C TRP A 162 -4.20 2.08 0.23
N SER A 163 -4.13 1.82 1.53
CA SER A 163 -3.00 1.09 2.12
C SER A 163 -2.86 -0.34 1.59
N GLU A 164 -3.99 -1.00 1.32
CA GLU A 164 -3.99 -2.34 0.71
C GLU A 164 -3.61 -2.29 -0.78
N VAL A 165 -4.00 -1.24 -1.51
CA VAL A 165 -3.55 -0.98 -2.89
C VAL A 165 -2.03 -0.81 -2.94
N LEU A 166 -1.45 0.00 -2.03
CA LEU A 166 0.01 0.16 -1.94
C LEU A 166 0.67 -1.19 -1.61
N TYR A 167 0.12 -1.95 -0.66
CA TYR A 167 0.68 -3.21 -0.21
C TYR A 167 0.70 -4.28 -1.32
N VAL A 168 -0.42 -4.47 -2.04
CA VAL A 168 -0.49 -5.43 -3.15
C VAL A 168 0.45 -5.04 -4.29
N THR A 169 0.50 -3.75 -4.64
CA THR A 169 1.41 -3.22 -5.65
C THR A 169 2.87 -3.50 -5.25
N GLY A 170 3.23 -3.20 -4.00
CA GLY A 170 4.57 -3.47 -3.47
C GLY A 170 4.96 -4.94 -3.61
N ARG A 171 4.08 -5.87 -3.24
CA ARG A 171 4.34 -7.33 -3.36
C ARG A 171 4.57 -7.77 -4.81
N LEU A 172 3.77 -7.26 -5.75
CA LEU A 172 3.94 -7.55 -7.17
C LEU A 172 5.30 -7.08 -7.69
N TYR A 173 5.75 -5.88 -7.27
CA TYR A 173 7.05 -5.32 -7.67
C TYR A 173 8.24 -6.00 -6.98
N LEU A 174 8.05 -6.56 -5.78
CA LEU A 174 9.02 -7.44 -5.13
C LEU A 174 9.12 -8.83 -5.78
N GLY A 175 8.29 -9.11 -6.80
CA GLY A 175 8.39 -10.31 -7.62
C GLY A 175 7.41 -11.42 -7.23
N GLU A 176 6.47 -11.18 -6.32
CA GLU A 176 5.41 -12.13 -6.06
C GLU A 176 4.41 -12.13 -7.21
N ARG A 177 4.23 -13.27 -7.88
CA ARG A 177 3.39 -13.38 -9.10
C ARG A 177 2.41 -14.53 -9.03
N THR A 178 1.44 -14.44 -8.11
CA THR A 178 0.31 -15.39 -8.05
C THR A 178 -0.90 -14.82 -8.79
N SER A 179 -1.73 -15.68 -9.37
CA SER A 179 -2.99 -15.28 -10.01
C SER A 179 -3.94 -14.60 -9.00
N LEU A 180 -3.94 -15.09 -7.76
CA LEU A 180 -4.72 -14.50 -6.69
C LEU A 180 -4.27 -13.07 -6.37
N LEU A 181 -2.96 -12.82 -6.24
CA LEU A 181 -2.45 -11.49 -5.93
C LEU A 181 -2.75 -10.49 -7.06
N ALA A 182 -2.63 -10.92 -8.32
CA ALA A 182 -3.00 -10.10 -9.47
C ALA A 182 -4.51 -9.78 -9.49
N SER A 183 -5.36 -10.76 -9.14
CA SER A 183 -6.81 -10.52 -9.03
C SER A 183 -7.16 -9.59 -7.86
N ILE A 184 -6.43 -9.67 -6.74
CA ILE A 184 -6.59 -8.75 -5.60
C ILE A 184 -6.20 -7.33 -6.00
N ASP A 185 -5.09 -7.15 -6.72
CA ASP A 185 -4.64 -5.86 -7.25
C ASP A 185 -5.68 -5.22 -8.16
N GLU A 186 -6.22 -5.99 -9.11
CA GLU A 186 -7.28 -5.54 -10.01
C GLU A 186 -8.54 -5.13 -9.23
N ALA A 187 -8.97 -5.95 -8.28
CA ALA A 187 -10.17 -5.69 -7.48
C ALA A 187 -10.01 -4.46 -6.57
N LEU A 188 -8.86 -4.31 -5.91
CA LEU A 188 -8.55 -3.13 -5.09
C LEU A 188 -8.42 -1.87 -5.95
N GLY A 189 -7.78 -1.94 -7.12
CA GLY A 189 -7.67 -0.84 -8.07
C GLY A 189 -9.02 -0.37 -8.59
N TYR A 190 -9.92 -1.31 -8.92
CA TYR A 190 -11.30 -1.01 -9.28
C TYR A 190 -12.05 -0.35 -8.13
N ALA A 191 -12.00 -0.93 -6.92
CA ALA A 191 -12.69 -0.41 -5.75
C ALA A 191 -12.21 0.99 -5.34
N ALA A 192 -10.91 1.26 -5.49
CA ALA A 192 -10.30 2.56 -5.22
C ALA A 192 -10.60 3.62 -6.31
N GLY A 193 -11.30 3.25 -7.39
CA GLY A 193 -11.63 4.15 -8.49
C GLY A 193 -10.45 4.44 -9.43
N LEU A 194 -9.43 3.59 -9.45
CA LEU A 194 -8.20 3.78 -10.24
C LEU A 194 -8.27 3.13 -11.61
N VAL A 195 -9.17 2.15 -11.76
CA VAL A 195 -9.38 1.41 -12.99
C VAL A 195 -10.75 1.77 -13.53
N SER A 196 -10.79 2.09 -14.83
CA SER A 196 -12.01 2.35 -15.58
C SER A 196 -12.85 1.07 -15.75
N ASP A 197 -14.11 1.24 -16.15
CA ASP A 197 -14.97 0.13 -16.58
C ASP A 197 -14.51 -0.47 -17.91
#